data_AF-A0A1Y2NVT0-F1
#
_entry.id   AF-A0A1Y2NVT0-F1
#
_cell.length_a   1.000
_cell.length_b   1.000
_cell.length_c   1.000
_cell.angle_alpha   90.00
_cell.angle_beta   90.00
_cell.angle_gamma   90.00
#
_symmetry.space_group_name_H-M   'P 1'
#
loop_
_entity.id
_entity.type
_entity.pdbx_description
1 polymer ?
#
loop_
_entity_poly.entity_id
_entity_poly.type
_entity_poly.pdbx_seq_one_letter_code
_entity_poly.pdbx_strand_id
1 'polypeptide(L)'
;MLIRRGWRQLTTAGRVRVAGGRLTLLNSRGGEIDSAPLSRVRVAEPWYVPRGVVRAALGGTVYLLRLDPSRARDMTEAAHRARG
;
A
#
# COMPACT_ATOMS: atom_id res chain seq x y z
N MET A 1 1.69 9.50 -4.31
CA MET A 1 1.22 8.10 -4.46
C MET A 1 -0.29 8.12 -4.66
N LEU A 2 -0.75 7.50 -5.73
CA LEU A 2 -2.18 7.27 -5.97
C LEU A 2 -2.65 6.04 -5.19
N ILE A 3 -3.72 6.18 -4.43
CA ILE A 3 -4.46 5.09 -3.81
C ILE A 3 -5.74 4.89 -4.61
N ARG A 4 -5.87 3.70 -5.21
CA ARG A 4 -7.09 3.22 -5.85
C ARG A 4 -7.65 2.06 -5.04
N ARG A 5 -8.98 1.95 -4.93
CA ARG A 5 -9.66 0.78 -4.38
C ARG A 5 -10.33 0.06 -5.54
N GLY A 6 -9.71 -1.00 -6.02
CA GLY A 6 -10.08 -1.64 -7.29
C GLY A 6 -10.03 -0.63 -8.45
N TRP A 7 -11.20 -0.38 -9.07
CA TRP A 7 -11.33 0.53 -10.21
C TRP A 7 -11.49 2.00 -9.79
N ARG A 8 -11.93 2.26 -8.55
CA ARG A 8 -12.25 3.60 -8.06
C ARG A 8 -11.00 4.29 -7.51
N GLN A 9 -10.69 5.48 -8.01
CA GLN A 9 -9.60 6.30 -7.48
C GLN A 9 -10.07 6.99 -6.19
N LEU A 10 -9.32 6.80 -5.09
CA LEU A 10 -9.70 7.27 -3.77
C LEU A 10 -8.89 8.50 -3.36
N THR A 11 -7.58 8.48 -3.62
CA THR A 11 -6.73 9.67 -3.46
C THR A 11 -5.53 9.62 -4.39
N THR A 12 -5.05 10.77 -4.82
CA THR A 12 -3.89 10.89 -5.73
C THR A 12 -2.58 11.09 -4.98
N ALA A 13 -2.66 11.43 -3.70
CA ALA A 13 -1.51 11.80 -2.88
C ALA A 13 -1.55 11.15 -1.49
N GLY A 14 -2.00 9.91 -1.41
CA GLY A 14 -1.95 9.14 -0.17
C GLY A 14 -0.51 8.84 0.28
N ARG A 15 -0.34 8.51 1.56
CA ARG A 15 0.89 8.06 2.18
C ARG A 15 0.64 6.74 2.91
N VAL A 16 1.61 5.83 2.89
CA VAL A 16 1.58 4.63 3.73
C VAL A 16 2.54 4.86 4.88
N ARG A 17 2.09 4.62 6.10
CA ARG A 17 2.93 4.60 7.28
C ARG A 17 2.90 3.20 7.88
N VAL A 18 4.07 2.58 7.96
CA VAL A 18 4.25 1.32 8.68
C VAL A 18 4.91 1.65 10.00
N ALA A 19 4.24 1.35 11.10
CA ALA A 19 4.74 1.60 12.45
C ALA A 19 4.27 0.50 13.40
N GLY A 20 5.18 -0.05 14.21
CA GLY A 20 4.85 -0.97 15.31
C GLY A 20 4.04 -2.20 14.88
N GLY A 21 4.29 -2.76 13.70
CA GLY A 21 3.52 -3.93 13.22
C GLY A 21 2.13 -3.60 12.65
N ARG A 22 1.81 -2.33 12.39
CA ARG A 22 0.58 -1.90 11.68
C ARG A 22 0.92 -1.05 10.46
N LEU A 23 0.09 -1.18 9.44
CA LEU A 23 0.12 -0.35 8.24
C LEU A 23 -1.10 0.58 8.26
N THR A 24 -0.83 1.87 8.22
CA THR A 24 -1.82 2.94 8.15
C THR A 24 -1.73 3.63 6.80
N LEU A 25 -2.83 3.62 6.05
CA LEU A 25 -3.05 4.45 4.88
C LEU A 25 -3.50 5.82 5.34
N LEU A 26 -2.72 6.82 4.96
CA LEU A 26 -2.99 8.23 5.20
C LEU A 26 -3.32 8.89 3.85
N ASN A 27 -4.15 9.92 3.87
CA ASN A 27 -4.31 10.82 2.75
C ASN A 27 -3.14 11.84 2.69
N SER A 28 -3.14 12.71 1.69
CA SER A 28 -2.11 13.76 1.56
C SER A 28 -2.05 14.69 2.75
N ARG A 29 -3.20 14.97 3.36
CA ARG A 29 -3.36 15.84 4.53
C ARG A 29 -2.95 15.17 5.85
N GLY A 30 -2.55 13.90 5.82
CA GLY A 30 -2.19 13.13 7.03
C GLY A 30 -3.41 12.57 7.77
N GLY A 31 -4.61 12.66 7.20
CA GLY A 31 -5.79 11.99 7.73
C GLY A 31 -5.77 10.50 7.42
N GLU A 32 -6.07 9.68 8.42
CA GLU A 32 -6.19 8.23 8.28
C GLU A 32 -7.35 7.88 7.33
N ILE A 33 -7.03 7.12 6.28
CA ILE A 33 -8.01 6.52 5.37
C ILE A 33 -8.41 5.16 5.94
N ASP A 34 -7.40 4.36 6.29
CA ASP A 34 -7.60 2.98 6.75
C ASP A 34 -6.35 2.51 7.51
N SER A 35 -6.50 1.65 8.52
CA SER A 35 -5.36 1.03 9.21
C SER A 35 -5.61 -0.44 9.49
N ALA A 36 -4.57 -1.25 9.28
CA ALA A 36 -4.62 -2.68 9.54
C ALA A 36 -3.30 -3.18 10.12
N PRO A 37 -3.33 -4.21 11.00
CA PRO A 37 -2.11 -4.88 11.45
C PRO A 37 -1.40 -5.57 10.30
N LEU A 38 -0.06 -5.49 10.27
CA LEU A 38 0.79 -6.08 9.23
C LEU A 38 0.52 -7.57 9.06
N SER A 39 0.16 -8.27 10.13
CA SER A 39 -0.28 -9.67 10.10
C SER A 39 -1.54 -9.91 9.25
N ARG A 40 -2.40 -8.90 9.06
CA ARG A 40 -3.54 -8.91 8.13
C ARG A 40 -3.29 -8.09 6.86
N VAL A 41 -2.12 -7.49 6.72
CA VAL A 41 -1.74 -6.73 5.53
C VAL A 41 -1.06 -7.67 4.55
N ARG A 42 -1.66 -7.84 3.37
CA ARG A 42 -1.00 -8.53 2.26
C ARG A 42 -0.56 -7.53 1.22
N VAL A 43 0.73 -7.27 1.18
CA VAL A 43 1.33 -6.54 0.07
C VAL A 43 1.82 -7.55 -0.97
N ALA A 44 1.52 -7.28 -2.22
CA ALA A 44 1.96 -8.04 -3.38
C ALA A 44 2.21 -7.09 -4.54
N GLU A 45 3.20 -7.40 -5.38
CA GLU A 45 3.41 -6.75 -6.67
C GLU A 45 2.93 -7.71 -7.76
N PRO A 46 1.70 -7.54 -8.29
CA PRO A 46 1.20 -8.42 -9.33
C PRO A 46 2.00 -8.27 -10.64
N TRP A 47 2.27 -9.38 -11.31
CA TRP A 47 2.97 -9.36 -12.61
C TRP A 47 2.19 -8.64 -13.73
N TYR A 48 0.86 -8.54 -13.60
CA TYR A 48 -0.02 -7.88 -14.57
C TYR A 48 -0.16 -6.37 -14.36
N VAL A 49 0.40 -5.81 -13.29
CA VAL A 49 0.42 -4.35 -13.11
C VAL A 49 1.76 -3.77 -13.54
N PRO A 50 1.80 -2.53 -14.07
CA PRO A 50 3.07 -1.91 -14.44
C PRO A 50 4.01 -1.80 -13.24
N ARG A 51 5.32 -1.81 -13.51
CA ARG A 51 6.35 -1.52 -12.49
C ARG A 51 6.04 -0.19 -11.81
N GLY A 52 6.08 -0.14 -10.49
CA GLY A 52 5.62 1.01 -9.70
C GLY A 52 4.19 0.89 -9.16
N VAL A 53 3.51 -0.24 -9.40
CA VAL A 53 2.18 -0.49 -8.85
C VAL A 53 2.23 -1.63 -7.84
N VAL A 54 1.84 -1.32 -6.61
CA VAL A 54 1.83 -2.25 -5.51
C VAL A 54 0.39 -2.50 -5.06
N ARG A 55 0.00 -3.76 -4.89
CA ARG A 55 -1.29 -4.14 -4.35
C ARG A 55 -1.16 -4.37 -2.85
N ALA A 56 -1.80 -3.52 -2.05
CA ALA A 56 -1.87 -3.66 -0.60
C ALA A 56 -3.29 -4.06 -0.18
N ALA A 57 -3.47 -5.26 0.34
CA ALA A 57 -4.73 -5.68 0.97
C ALA A 57 -4.64 -5.44 2.48
N LEU A 58 -5.43 -4.51 3.00
CA LEU A 58 -5.54 -4.22 4.43
C LEU A 58 -6.84 -4.83 4.94
N GLY A 59 -6.75 -5.84 5.80
CA GLY A 59 -7.92 -6.38 6.50
C GLY A 59 -9.05 -6.87 5.57
N GLY A 60 -8.72 -7.29 4.34
CA GLY A 60 -9.69 -7.71 3.33
C GLY A 60 -10.02 -6.63 2.27
N THR A 61 -9.68 -5.37 2.52
CA THR A 61 -9.83 -4.31 1.51
C THR A 61 -8.58 -4.21 0.64
N VAL A 62 -8.76 -4.39 -0.66
CA VAL A 62 -7.66 -4.31 -1.63
C VAL A 62 -7.48 -2.89 -2.15
N TYR A 63 -6.28 -2.36 -1.96
CA TYR A 63 -5.82 -1.09 -2.48
C TYR A 63 -4.72 -1.31 -3.52
N LEU A 64 -4.82 -0.57 -4.62
CA LEU A 64 -3.80 -0.46 -5.65
C LEU A 64 -3.09 0.87 -5.45
N LEU A 65 -1.83 0.78 -5.08
CA LEU A 65 -0.97 1.89 -4.79
C LEU A 65 -0.09 2.12 -6.02
N ARG A 66 -0.28 3.24 -6.71
CA ARG A 66 0.62 3.70 -7.77
C ARG A 66 1.63 4.65 -7.17
N LEU A 67 2.89 4.24 -7.16
CA LEU A 67 4.00 5.01 -6.62
C LEU A 67 5.17 4.97 -7.61
N ASP A 68 6.13 5.87 -7.44
CA ASP A 68 7.36 5.82 -8.22
C ASP A 68 8.04 4.45 -8.07
N PRO A 69 8.66 3.92 -9.14
CA PRO A 69 9.22 2.57 -9.15
C PRO A 69 10.23 2.33 -8.02
N SER A 70 11.01 3.34 -7.63
CA SER A 70 11.95 3.27 -6.50
C SER A 70 11.22 3.01 -5.18
N ARG A 71 10.15 3.76 -4.95
CA ARG A 71 9.31 3.65 -3.74
C ARG A 71 8.52 2.35 -3.72
N ALA A 72 8.14 1.86 -4.90
CA ALA A 72 7.40 0.60 -5.04
C ALA A 72 8.28 -0.56 -4.63
N ARG A 73 9.53 -0.55 -5.09
CA ARG A 73 10.54 -1.52 -4.68
C ARG A 73 10.78 -1.50 -3.17
N ASP A 74 10.97 -0.33 -2.56
CA ASP A 74 11.10 -0.21 -1.09
C ASP A 74 9.91 -0.84 -0.35
N MET A 75 8.69 -0.63 -0.86
CA MET A 75 7.48 -1.12 -0.22
C MET A 75 7.27 -2.63 -0.44
N THR A 76 7.62 -3.14 -1.63
CA THR A 76 7.65 -4.58 -1.92
C THR A 76 8.75 -5.27 -1.11
N GLU A 77 9.90 -4.63 -0.91
CA GLU A 77 11.02 -5.13 -0.11
C GLU A 77 10.68 -5.13 1.39
N ALA A 78 10.06 -4.06 1.90
CA ALA A 78 9.53 -4.03 3.27
C ALA A 78 8.46 -5.11 3.49
N ALA A 79 7.64 -5.41 2.48
CA ALA A 79 6.68 -6.50 2.52
C ALA A 79 7.32 -7.88 2.50
N HIS A 80 8.38 -8.07 1.71
CA HIS A 80 9.16 -9.30 1.72
C HIS A 80 9.87 -9.51 3.07
N ARG A 81 10.44 -8.44 3.64
CA ARG A 81 11.05 -8.47 4.98
C ARG A 81 10.03 -8.77 6.07
N ALA A 82 8.78 -8.37 5.90
CA ALA A 82 7.70 -8.71 6.83
C ALA A 82 7.19 -10.16 6.69
N ARG A 83 7.66 -10.93 5.68
CA ARG A 83 7.33 -12.36 5.48
C ARG A 83 8.42 -13.33 5.93
N GLY A 84 9.64 -12.85 6.16
CA GLY A 84 10.76 -13.65 6.69
C GLY A 84 10.89 -13.46 8.19
#